data_AF-A0A0Q8PKY0-F1
#
_entry.id   AF-A0A0Q8PKY0-F1
#
_cell.length_a   1.000
_cell.length_b   1.000
_cell.length_c   1.000
_cell.angle_alpha   90.00
_cell.angle_beta   90.00
_cell.angle_gamma   90.00
#
_symmetry.space_group_name_H-M   'P 1'
#
loop_
_entity.id
_entity.type
_entity.pdbx_description
1 polymer ?
#
loop_
_entity_poly.entity_id
_entity_poly.type
_entity_poly.pdbx_seq_one_letter_code
_entity_poly.pdbx_strand_id
1 'polypeptide(L)' 'MAGVRHVWVRPAFVPVELPGLVIDWRFGDTGWEGLVTYADRDGRIVTEWFPAAQLRPIRVAPQTGSAYG' A
#
# COMPACT_ATOMS: atom_id res chain seq x y z
N MET A 1 12.09 -4.03 13.45
CA MET A 1 11.92 -3.24 12.20
C MET A 1 10.60 -3.65 11.58
N ALA A 2 9.60 -2.78 11.58
CA ALA A 2 8.35 -3.07 10.87
C ALA A 2 8.67 -3.07 9.37
N GLY A 3 8.56 -4.23 8.72
CA GLY A 3 8.85 -4.36 7.30
C GLY A 3 7.97 -3.44 6.46
N VAL A 4 8.56 -2.86 5.42
CA VAL A 4 7.86 -2.12 4.35
C VAL A 4 6.81 -3.05 3.72
N ARG A 5 5.54 -2.63 3.71
CA ARG A 5 4.44 -3.45 3.16
C ARG A 5 3.92 -2.82 1.87
N HIS A 6 4.33 -3.41 0.75
CA HIS A 6 3.77 -3.10 -0.56
C HIS A 6 2.38 -3.73 -0.70
N VAL A 7 1.44 -2.95 -1.19
CA VAL A 7 0.04 -3.34 -1.38
C VAL A 7 -0.47 -2.89 -2.74
N TRP A 8 -1.40 -3.65 -3.31
CA TRP A 8 -2.27 -3.18 -4.36
C TRP A 8 -3.40 -2.38 -3.72
N VAL A 9 -3.64 -1.17 -4.22
CA VAL A 9 -4.79 -0.32 -3.87
C VAL A 9 -5.76 -0.22 -5.03
N ARG A 10 -7.05 -0.05 -4.72
CA ARG A 10 -8.10 0.17 -5.72
C ARG A 10 -8.90 1.43 -5.38
N PRO A 11 -8.45 2.62 -5.82
CA PRO A 11 -9.18 3.86 -5.60
C PRO A 11 -10.58 3.82 -6.23
N ALA A 12 -11.56 4.48 -5.61
CA ALA A 12 -12.97 4.39 -5.99
C ALA A 12 -13.27 4.75 -7.46
N PHE A 13 -12.44 5.60 -8.07
CA PHE A 13 -12.62 6.11 -9.44
C PHE A 13 -11.62 5.55 -10.45
N VAL A 14 -10.82 4.55 -10.04
CA VAL A 14 -9.77 3.97 -10.88
C VAL A 14 -10.08 2.48 -11.08
N PRO A 15 -10.48 2.04 -12.29
CA PRO A 15 -10.83 0.64 -12.55
C PRO A 15 -9.61 -0.32 -12.61
N VAL A 16 -8.44 0.12 -12.14
CA VAL A 16 -7.18 -0.62 -12.18
C VAL A 16 -6.53 -0.52 -10.81
N GLU A 17 -5.85 -1.57 -10.40
CA GLU A 17 -5.08 -1.55 -9.17
C GLU A 17 -3.76 -0.82 -9.35
N LEU A 18 -3.40 -0.02 -8.35
CA LEU A 18 -2.16 0.73 -8.34
C LEU A 18 -1.23 0.19 -7.24
N PRO A 19 0.08 0.14 -7.48
CA PRO A 19 1.03 -0.23 -6.43
C PRO A 19 1.14 0.91 -5.42
N GLY A 20 0.99 0.57 -4.14
CA GLY A 20 1.09 1.49 -3.03
C GLY A 20 1.97 0.94 -1.90
N LEU A 21 2.34 1.83 -0.99
CA LEU A 21 3.10 1.54 0.20
C LEU A 21 2.33 1.93 1.45
N VAL A 22 2.10 0.96 2.34
CA VAL A 22 1.55 1.26 3.67
C VAL A 22 2.61 1.93 4.53
N ILE A 23 2.31 3.13 5.03
CA ILE A 23 3.21 3.91 5.89
C ILE A 23 2.71 4.03 7.33
N ASP A 24 1.41 3.81 7.59
CA ASP A 24 0.83 3.82 8.93
C ASP A 24 -0.45 2.96 9.01
N TRP A 25 -0.88 2.65 10.23
CA TRP A 25 -2.12 1.92 10.53
C TRP A 25 -2.93 2.65 11.58
N ARG A 26 -4.26 2.67 11.40
CA ARG A 26 -5.19 3.12 12.42
C ARG A 26 -6.41 2.22 12.50
N PHE A 27 -7.10 2.27 13.64
CA PHE A 27 -8.41 1.67 13.80
C PHE A 27 -9.47 2.78 13.75
N GLY A 28 -10.28 2.79 12.70
CA GLY A 28 -11.38 3.74 12.49
C GLY A 28 -12.76 3.10 12.67
N ASP A 29 -13.81 3.87 12.38
CA ASP A 29 -15.20 3.47 12.62
C ASP A 29 -15.63 2.21 11.85
N THR A 30 -15.00 1.94 10.71
CA THR A 30 -15.27 0.77 9.86
C THR A 30 -14.25 -0.37 10.02
N GLY A 31 -13.29 -0.22 10.94
CA GLY A 31 -12.25 -1.20 11.25
C GLY A 31 -10.83 -0.69 10.97
N TRP A 32 -9.92 -1.62 10.67
CA TRP A 32 -8.53 -1.28 10.36
C TRP A 32 -8.40 -0.56 9.02
N GLU A 33 -7.62 0.51 9.02
CA GLU A 33 -7.26 1.29 7.84
C GLU A 33 -5.75 1.44 7.75
N GLY A 34 -5.21 1.34 6.54
CA GLY A 34 -3.81 1.63 6.25
C GLY A 34 -3.67 2.97 5.56
N LEU A 35 -2.73 3.80 6.02
CA LEU A 35 -2.32 5.00 5.30
C LEU A 35 -1.40 4.56 4.17
N VAL A 36 -1.82 4.77 2.93
CA VAL A 36 -1.08 4.31 1.75
C VAL A 36 -0.66 5.47 0.89
N THR A 37 0.61 5.49 0.53
CA THR A 37 1.16 6.36 -0.51
C THR A 37 1.27 5.60 -1.82
N TYR A 38 0.74 6.17 -2.90
CA TYR A 38 0.80 5.58 -4.25
C TYR A 38 0.89 6.67 -5.31
N ALA A 39 1.26 6.29 -6.54
CA ALA A 39 1.19 7.18 -7.70
C ALA A 39 -0.14 6.95 -8.44
N ASP A 40 -0.89 8.03 -8.67
CA ASP A 40 -2.10 7.98 -9.49
C ASP A 40 -1.76 7.81 -10.99
N ARG A 41 -2.79 7.78 -11.83
CA ARG A 41 -2.61 7.60 -13.30
C ARG A 41 -1.88 8.75 -13.97
N ASP A 42 -1.93 9.95 -13.39
CA ASP A 42 -1.25 11.14 -13.88
C ASP A 42 0.18 11.26 -13.30
N GLY A 43 0.59 10.27 -12.49
CA GLY A 43 1.90 10.23 -11.84
C GLY A 43 2.00 11.10 -10.59
N ARG A 44 0.87 11.59 -10.07
CA ARG A 44 0.85 12.38 -8.82
C ARG A 44 0.94 11.44 -7.63
N ILE A 45 1.68 11.87 -6.61
CA ILE A 45 1.78 11.13 -5.36
C ILE A 45 0.59 11.49 -4.47
N VAL A 46 -0.20 10.47 -4.13
CA VAL A 46 -1.37 10.56 -3.26
C VAL A 46 -1.09 9.76 -1.99
N THR A 47 -1.49 10.31 -0.85
CA THR A 47 -1.43 9.63 0.45
C THR A 47 -2.80 9.69 1.08
N GLU A 48 -3.45 8.53 1.24
CA GLU A 48 -4.81 8.46 1.80
C GLU A 48 -5.03 7.17 2.61
N TRP A 49 -6.09 7.18 3.42
CA TRP A 49 -6.48 6.02 4.22
C TRP A 49 -7.36 5.08 3.41
N PHE A 50 -6.99 3.80 3.39
CA PHE A 50 -7.78 2.74 2.78
C PHE A 50 -8.25 1.74 3.82
N PRO A 51 -9.50 1.26 3.74
CA PRO A 51 -9.93 0.09 4.50
C PRO A 51 -9.01 -1.10 4.24
N ALA A 52 -8.62 -1.83 5.29
CA ALA A 52 -7.73 -2.98 5.17
C ALA A 52 -8.26 -4.04 4.17
N ALA A 53 -9.59 -4.16 4.04
CA ALA A 53 -10.24 -5.05 3.08
C ALA A 53 -9.97 -4.68 1.60
N GLN A 54 -9.57 -3.44 1.32
CA GLN A 54 -9.20 -2.95 -0.02
C GLN A 54 -7.70 -3.05 -0.29
N LEU A 55 -6.89 -3.43 0.71
CA LEU A 55 -5.45 -3.58 0.58
C LEU A 55 -5.11 -5.05 0.29
N ARG A 56 -4.42 -5.30 -0.82
CA ARG A 56 -3.94 -6.65 -1.14
C ARG A 56 -2.42 -6.69 -1.13
N PRO A 57 -1.77 -7.53 -0.29
CA PRO A 57 -0.32 -7.60 -0.27
C PRO A 57 0.26 -7.93 -1.64
N ILE A 58 1.29 -7.19 -2.08
CA ILE A 58 2.06 -7.58 -3.26
C ILE A 58 2.93 -8.77 -2.85
N ARG A 59 2.65 -9.94 -3.42
CA ARG A 59 3.46 -11.15 -3.19
C ARG A 59 4.73 -11.09 -4.04
N VAL A 60 5.68 -10.23 -3.67
CA VAL A 60 7.07 -10.41 -4.09
C VAL A 60 7.74 -11.20 -2.99
N ALA A 61 8.21 -12.41 -3.29
CA ALA A 61 9.08 -13.11 -2.35
C ALA A 61 10.28 -12.19 -2.05
N PRO A 62 10.70 -12.02 -0.78
CA PRO A 62 11.88 -11.22 -0.48
C PRO A 62 13.08 -11.83 -1.23
N GLN A 63 13.58 -11.17 -2.26
CA GLN A 63 14.94 -11.39 -2.73
C GLN A 63 15.86 -10.67 -1.75
N THR A 64 15.98 -11.20 -0.54
CA THR A 64 16.94 -10.69 0.45
C THR A 64 18.34 -11.20 0.08
N GLY A 65 18.83 -10.78 -1.08
CA GLY A 65 20.23 -10.86 -1.46
C GLY A 65 20.86 -9.49 -1.21
N SER A 66 21.17 -9.16 0.04
CA SER A 66 22.06 -8.03 0.31
C SER A 66 23.46 -8.44 -0.16
N ALA A 67 23.92 -7.85 -1.26
CA ALA A 67 25.29 -8.01 -1.78
C ALA A 67 26.30 -7.08 -1.07
N TYR A 68 25.92 -6.49 0.06
CA TYR A 68 26.83 -5.74 0.91
C TYR A 68 27.05 -6.53 2.20
N GLY A 69 28.19 -7.22 2.22
CA GLY A 69 28.85 -7.81 3.38
C GLY A 69 30.33 -7.43 3.34
#